data_AF-A0A852HT97-F1
#
_entry.id   AF-A0A852HT97-F1
#
_cell.length_a   1.000
_cell.length_b   1.000
_cell.length_c   1.000
_cell.angle_alpha   90.00
_cell.angle_beta   90.00
_cell.angle_gamma   90.00
#
_symmetry.space_group_name_H-M   'P 1'
#
loop_
_entity.id
_entity.type
_entity.pdbx_description
1 polymer ?
#
loop_
_entity_poly.entity_id
_entity_poly.type
_entity_poly.pdbx_seq_one_letter_code
_entity_poly.pdbx_strand_id
1 'polypeptide(L)'
;SMEEAAAAAGEGKAGHGRNGQAEGPAAEERRVGGSRLRGCRGFLRRNALVLLTVSGVVAGVALGAAVRGAALGPAQVAYLAFPGELLLRMLRMVILPLVVCSLVSGAASLDTRSLGRLGGIALAYFLGTTLLASGLAVALGFIIRPGAGASALNTQLGLPSALPTSKETVDSFLDLIRNLFPANLVAAAFRTYATDYRMLLKNTTSGNATWEKIPVGSEIEGMNILGLVLFALVLGVALKKLGQEGEDLIRFFNSFNEATMVLVTWIMWYVPIGIMFLVGSKIVEMEDIVLLVTSLGKYIFASILGHVIHGGIILPLIYFAATRQNPYRFLLGLITPLATAFATCSSSATLPSMIKCIEENNGVDKRISRFILPIGATVNMDGAAIFQCMAAVFIAQLNNVDLNPGQIFTILVTATASSVGAAGVPAGGVLTIAIILEAIGLPTNDLSLILAVDWIVDRTTTVVNVEGDALGAGILNYLNEKDKKEREQELKEVAVEAVANSKSEAETSPLVTHKNAVSNTSSTADPESKESVL
;
A
#
# COMPACT_ATOMS: atom_id res chain seq x y z
N SER A 1 -6.17 18.87 -7.26
CA SER A 1 -6.08 20.03 -8.18
C SER A 1 -6.78 21.30 -7.65
N MET A 2 -6.70 21.63 -6.35
CA MET A 2 -7.03 22.98 -5.83
C MET A 2 -5.79 23.76 -5.36
N GLU A 3 -4.61 23.11 -5.27
CA GLU A 3 -3.34 23.78 -5.00
C GLU A 3 -2.67 24.39 -6.26
N GLU A 4 -2.93 23.84 -7.45
CA GLU A 4 -2.41 24.39 -8.71
C GLU A 4 -3.17 25.66 -9.16
N ALA A 5 -4.43 25.83 -8.78
CA ALA A 5 -5.23 26.99 -9.18
C ALA A 5 -4.80 28.30 -8.48
N ALA A 6 -4.13 28.22 -7.33
CA ALA A 6 -3.65 29.39 -6.59
C ALA A 6 -2.25 29.85 -7.04
N ALA A 7 -1.49 29.00 -7.74
CA ALA A 7 -0.13 29.30 -8.19
C ALA A 7 -0.07 30.04 -9.54
N ALA A 8 -1.12 29.97 -10.36
CA ALA A 8 -1.13 30.54 -11.71
C ALA A 8 -1.60 32.01 -11.80
N ALA A 9 -2.03 32.64 -10.69
CA ALA A 9 -2.60 33.99 -10.71
C ALA A 9 -1.60 35.12 -10.38
N GLY A 10 -0.30 34.83 -10.25
CA GLY A 10 0.71 35.79 -9.76
C GLY A 10 1.66 36.37 -10.81
N GLU A 11 1.73 35.83 -12.03
CA GLU A 11 2.73 36.23 -13.02
C GLU A 11 2.10 37.00 -14.17
N GLY A 12 1.92 38.31 -13.99
CA GLY A 12 1.36 39.15 -15.03
C GLY A 12 1.37 40.63 -14.71
N LYS A 13 2.56 41.24 -14.68
CA LYS A 13 2.90 42.63 -15.07
C LYS A 13 4.08 43.16 -14.24
N ALA A 14 5.26 43.20 -14.85
CA ALA A 14 6.30 44.16 -14.48
C ALA A 14 6.79 44.83 -15.76
N GLY A 15 6.17 45.98 -16.06
CA GLY A 15 6.61 46.90 -17.09
C GLY A 15 7.80 47.72 -16.62
N HIS A 16 8.60 48.11 -17.61
CA HIS A 16 9.72 49.07 -17.60
C HIS A 16 9.63 50.21 -16.57
N GLY A 17 10.76 50.50 -15.91
CA GLY A 17 10.99 51.74 -15.18
C GLY A 17 12.41 51.84 -14.60
N ARG A 18 13.32 52.48 -15.35
CA ARG A 18 14.61 52.96 -14.84
C ARG A 18 14.38 54.01 -13.76
N ASN A 19 15.10 53.91 -12.63
CA ASN A 19 15.86 55.02 -12.06
C ASN A 19 16.79 54.52 -10.96
N GLY A 20 18.08 54.87 -11.07
CA GLY A 20 19.09 54.57 -10.08
C GLY A 20 19.04 55.55 -8.92
N GLN A 21 19.02 55.04 -7.70
CA GLN A 21 19.51 55.71 -6.50
C GLN A 21 20.20 54.66 -5.62
N ALA A 22 21.41 54.99 -5.18
CA ALA A 22 22.25 54.13 -4.36
C ALA A 22 21.60 53.91 -2.98
N GLU A 23 21.21 52.67 -2.68
CA GLU A 23 20.76 52.27 -1.33
C GLU A 23 21.98 51.82 -0.51
N GLY A 24 22.18 52.42 0.66
CA GLY A 24 23.29 52.11 1.57
C GLY A 24 23.18 50.76 2.29
N PRO A 25 24.25 50.32 2.98
CA PRO A 25 24.42 48.94 3.48
C PRO A 25 23.37 48.49 4.53
N ALA A 26 22.60 49.41 5.11
CA ALA A 26 21.53 49.09 6.07
C ALA A 26 20.24 48.55 5.42
N ALA A 27 20.03 48.77 4.12
CA ALA A 27 18.86 48.25 3.40
C ALA A 27 19.00 46.77 3.03
N GLU A 28 20.23 46.28 2.94
CA GLU A 28 20.56 44.91 2.55
C GLU A 28 20.33 43.92 3.71
N GLU A 29 20.68 44.28 4.94
CA GLU A 29 20.39 43.46 6.15
C GLU A 29 18.88 43.28 6.42
N ARG A 30 18.06 44.31 6.20
CA ARG A 30 16.59 44.20 6.34
C ARG A 30 15.96 43.33 5.26
N ARG A 31 16.51 43.30 4.04
CA ARG A 31 16.05 42.41 2.96
C ARG A 31 16.41 40.94 3.24
N VAL A 32 17.56 40.67 3.85
CA VAL A 32 17.99 39.31 4.24
C VAL A 32 17.16 38.75 5.41
N GLY A 33 16.82 39.57 6.41
CA GLY A 33 15.93 39.16 7.51
C GLY A 33 14.50 38.86 7.04
N GLY A 34 13.97 39.67 6.11
CA GLY A 34 12.64 39.47 5.52
C GLY A 34 12.53 38.25 4.60
N SER A 35 13.60 37.87 3.89
CA SER A 35 13.62 36.67 3.05
C SER A 35 13.68 35.38 3.88
N ARG A 36 14.43 35.37 4.99
CA ARG A 36 14.46 34.24 5.94
C ARG A 36 13.12 34.04 6.65
N LEU A 37 12.46 35.12 7.11
CA LEU A 37 11.13 35.02 7.75
C LEU A 37 10.04 34.59 6.76
N ARG A 38 10.08 35.04 5.50
CA ARG A 38 9.17 34.54 4.44
C ARG A 38 9.46 33.09 4.09
N GLY A 39 10.73 32.69 4.03
CA GLY A 39 11.16 31.31 3.83
C GLY A 39 10.69 30.39 4.96
N CYS A 40 10.88 30.78 6.22
CA CYS A 40 10.36 30.06 7.39
C CYS A 40 8.83 29.97 7.35
N ARG A 41 8.11 31.06 7.08
CA ARG A 41 6.64 31.05 7.03
C ARG A 41 6.11 30.19 5.88
N GLY A 42 6.82 30.14 4.74
CA GLY A 42 6.53 29.22 3.64
C GLY A 42 6.81 27.76 3.99
N PHE A 43 7.92 27.48 4.69
CA PHE A 43 8.27 26.16 5.19
C PHE A 43 7.27 25.64 6.25
N LEU A 44 6.88 26.50 7.19
CA LEU A 44 5.87 26.21 8.23
C LEU A 44 4.50 25.89 7.62
N ARG A 45 4.08 26.62 6.57
CA ARG A 45 2.81 26.33 5.89
C ARG A 45 2.83 25.00 5.13
N ARG A 46 3.94 24.67 4.46
CA ARG A 46 4.07 23.41 3.69
C ARG A 46 4.13 22.17 4.58
N ASN A 47 4.68 22.29 5.79
CA ASN A 47 4.84 21.18 6.74
C ASN A 47 3.89 21.29 7.94
N ALA A 48 2.82 22.09 7.84
CA ALA A 48 1.96 22.44 8.97
C ALA A 48 1.37 21.20 9.66
N LEU A 49 0.85 20.24 8.88
CA LEU A 49 0.24 19.03 9.43
C LEU A 49 1.24 18.18 10.22
N VAL A 50 2.44 17.97 9.67
CA VAL A 50 3.52 17.23 10.35
C VAL A 50 3.93 17.93 11.64
N LEU A 51 4.16 19.25 11.58
CA LEU A 51 4.57 20.02 12.75
C LEU A 51 3.50 20.00 13.84
N LEU A 52 2.22 20.09 13.46
CA LEU A 52 1.10 19.98 14.37
C LEU A 52 1.04 18.60 15.01
N THR A 53 1.19 17.52 14.25
CA THR A 53 1.19 16.14 14.77
C THR A 53 2.34 15.90 15.74
N VAL A 54 3.57 16.31 15.40
CA VAL A 54 4.73 16.19 16.29
C VAL A 54 4.51 17.01 17.57
N SER A 55 3.98 18.23 17.44
CA SER A 55 3.64 19.05 18.60
C SER A 55 2.54 18.42 19.46
N GLY A 56 1.57 17.75 18.84
CA GLY A 56 0.49 17.02 19.51
C GLY A 56 1.01 15.83 20.30
N VAL A 57 1.95 15.06 19.75
CA VAL A 57 2.63 13.96 20.48
C VAL A 57 3.38 14.52 21.68
N VAL A 58 4.21 15.56 21.49
CA VAL A 58 4.99 16.17 22.59
C VAL A 58 4.06 16.73 23.67
N ALA A 59 3.00 17.44 23.28
CA ALA A 59 1.99 17.95 24.19
C ALA A 59 1.25 16.82 24.92
N GLY A 60 0.96 15.71 24.23
CA GLY A 60 0.34 14.53 24.82
C GLY A 60 1.22 13.85 25.85
N VAL A 61 2.52 13.72 25.57
CA VAL A 61 3.51 13.22 26.54
C VAL A 61 3.59 14.12 27.77
N ALA A 62 3.66 15.44 27.57
CA ALA A 62 3.70 16.40 28.66
C ALA A 62 2.41 16.36 29.50
N LEU A 63 1.24 16.29 28.84
CA LEU A 63 -0.07 16.19 29.50
C LEU A 63 -0.17 14.90 30.32
N GLY A 64 0.19 13.75 29.73
CA GLY A 64 0.18 12.46 30.41
C GLY A 64 1.10 12.45 31.64
N ALA A 65 2.32 12.97 31.50
CA ALA A 65 3.27 13.07 32.61
C ALA A 65 2.78 13.99 33.74
N ALA A 66 2.16 15.13 33.40
CA ALA A 66 1.63 16.06 34.38
C ALA A 66 0.41 15.50 35.14
N VAL A 67 -0.49 14.83 34.43
CA VAL A 67 -1.75 14.30 34.98
C VAL A 67 -1.53 13.01 35.77
N ARG A 68 -0.50 12.24 35.45
CA ARG A 68 -0.15 10.99 36.14
C ARG A 68 0.05 11.16 37.65
N GLY A 69 0.62 12.28 38.09
CA GLY A 69 0.82 12.57 39.51
C GLY A 69 -0.48 12.79 40.29
N ALA A 70 -1.61 13.00 39.60
CA ALA A 70 -2.91 13.26 40.21
C ALA A 70 -3.74 11.99 40.52
N ALA A 71 -3.21 10.79 40.23
CA ALA A 71 -3.86 9.50 40.51
C ALA A 71 -5.35 9.44 40.08
N LEU A 72 -5.61 9.75 38.80
CA LEU A 72 -6.96 9.74 38.24
C LEU A 72 -7.63 8.35 38.37
N GLY A 73 -8.93 8.35 38.68
CA GLY A 73 -9.75 7.14 38.62
C GLY A 73 -10.04 6.68 37.18
N PRO A 74 -10.44 5.41 36.95
CA PRO A 74 -10.66 4.86 35.61
C PRO A 74 -11.65 5.65 34.74
N ALA A 75 -12.72 6.19 35.34
CA ALA A 75 -13.70 7.01 34.63
C ALA A 75 -13.11 8.34 34.13
N GLN A 76 -12.21 8.96 34.91
CA GLN A 76 -11.56 10.21 34.54
C GLN A 76 -10.53 10.00 33.44
N VAL A 77 -9.82 8.86 33.45
CA VAL A 77 -8.93 8.45 32.36
C VAL A 77 -9.71 8.25 31.06
N ALA A 78 -10.89 7.62 31.12
CA ALA A 78 -11.76 7.48 29.96
C ALA A 78 -12.22 8.84 29.41
N TYR A 79 -12.57 9.80 30.28
CA TYR A 79 -12.92 11.16 29.84
C TYR A 79 -11.73 11.91 29.21
N LEU A 80 -10.52 11.69 29.73
CA LEU A 80 -9.30 12.24 29.14
C LEU A 80 -9.02 11.63 27.75
N ALA A 81 -9.28 10.33 27.58
CA ALA A 81 -9.07 9.60 26.33
C ALA A 81 -10.12 9.92 25.25
N PHE A 82 -11.28 10.47 25.61
CA PHE A 82 -12.43 10.64 24.72
C PHE A 82 -12.14 11.35 23.39
N PRO A 83 -11.39 12.47 23.33
CA PRO A 83 -11.04 13.09 22.04
C PRO A 83 -10.21 12.18 21.14
N GLY A 84 -9.38 11.33 21.75
CA GLY A 84 -8.61 10.29 21.08
C GLY A 84 -9.47 9.12 20.61
N GLU A 85 -10.43 8.69 21.43
CA GLU A 85 -11.41 7.68 21.03
C GLU A 85 -12.26 8.15 19.84
N LEU A 86 -12.67 9.42 19.82
CA LEU A 86 -13.38 10.03 18.71
C LEU A 86 -12.56 9.98 17.41
N LEU A 87 -11.26 10.22 17.48
CA LEU A 87 -10.35 10.04 16.34
C LEU A 87 -10.41 8.61 15.81
N LEU A 88 -10.28 7.61 16.69
CA LEU A 88 -10.33 6.19 16.30
C LEU A 88 -11.67 5.82 15.67
N ARG A 89 -12.80 6.33 16.19
CA ARG A 89 -14.13 6.12 15.63
C ARG A 89 -14.28 6.74 14.23
N MET A 90 -13.80 7.98 14.03
CA MET A 90 -13.82 8.64 12.72
C MET A 90 -12.97 7.88 11.69
N LEU A 91 -11.80 7.38 12.10
CA LEU A 91 -10.97 6.54 11.25
C LEU A 91 -11.70 5.25 10.88
N ARG A 92 -12.24 4.50 11.86
CA ARG A 92 -13.00 3.24 11.61
C ARG A 92 -14.17 3.43 10.65
N MET A 93 -14.89 4.55 10.75
CA MET A 93 -16.01 4.87 9.86
C MET A 93 -15.60 4.94 8.39
N VAL A 94 -14.38 5.43 8.10
CA VAL A 94 -13.89 5.63 6.74
C VAL A 94 -13.27 4.36 6.14
N ILE A 95 -12.94 3.35 6.96
CA ILE A 95 -12.33 2.09 6.51
C ILE A 95 -13.17 1.39 5.45
N LEU A 96 -14.42 1.08 5.77
CA LEU A 96 -15.31 0.30 4.91
C LEU A 96 -15.49 0.92 3.51
N PRO A 97 -15.92 2.20 3.39
CA PRO A 97 -16.09 2.81 2.08
C PRO A 97 -14.77 2.91 1.30
N LEU A 98 -13.67 3.24 1.99
CA LEU A 98 -12.37 3.36 1.36
C LEU A 98 -11.87 2.03 0.82
N VAL A 99 -11.85 0.97 1.64
CA VAL A 99 -11.33 -0.35 1.26
C VAL A 99 -12.11 -0.92 0.08
N VAL A 100 -13.44 -0.92 0.13
CA VAL A 100 -14.26 -1.49 -0.94
C VAL A 100 -14.08 -0.69 -2.24
N CYS A 101 -14.18 0.65 -2.18
CA CYS A 101 -14.17 1.46 -3.40
C CYS A 101 -12.78 1.58 -4.02
N SER A 102 -11.74 1.69 -3.20
CA SER A 102 -10.34 1.71 -3.68
C SER A 102 -9.95 0.37 -4.30
N LEU A 103 -10.31 -0.76 -3.71
CA LEU A 103 -9.98 -2.09 -4.24
C LEU A 103 -10.78 -2.43 -5.51
N VAL A 104 -12.08 -2.09 -5.56
CA VAL A 104 -12.87 -2.26 -6.79
C VAL A 104 -12.27 -1.43 -7.92
N SER A 105 -11.98 -0.16 -7.65
CA SER A 105 -11.39 0.75 -8.65
C SER A 105 -9.99 0.32 -9.06
N GLY A 106 -9.16 -0.08 -8.10
CA GLY A 106 -7.81 -0.60 -8.31
C GLY A 106 -7.83 -1.86 -9.17
N ALA A 107 -8.61 -2.87 -8.78
CA ALA A 107 -8.75 -4.12 -9.54
C ALA A 107 -9.38 -3.90 -10.93
N ALA A 108 -10.31 -2.95 -11.08
CA ALA A 108 -10.90 -2.62 -12.38
C ALA A 108 -9.96 -1.81 -13.29
N SER A 109 -9.05 -1.03 -12.72
CA SER A 109 -8.01 -0.30 -13.48
C SER A 109 -6.96 -1.23 -14.08
N LEU A 110 -6.83 -2.45 -13.53
CA LEU A 110 -6.00 -3.52 -14.09
C LEU A 110 -6.67 -4.07 -15.35
N ASP A 111 -6.33 -3.47 -16.48
CA ASP A 111 -6.81 -3.89 -17.78
C ASP A 111 -6.17 -5.20 -18.24
N THR A 112 -6.70 -6.36 -17.84
CA THR A 112 -6.18 -7.69 -18.23
C THR A 112 -6.07 -7.93 -19.75
N ARG A 113 -6.69 -7.10 -20.60
CA ARG A 113 -6.66 -7.22 -22.06
C ARG A 113 -5.60 -6.32 -22.72
N SER A 114 -5.27 -5.17 -22.12
CA SER A 114 -4.16 -4.30 -22.54
C SER A 114 -2.88 -4.50 -21.71
N LEU A 115 -2.99 -5.05 -20.50
CA LEU A 115 -1.95 -5.82 -19.81
C LEU A 115 -1.68 -7.05 -20.67
N GLY A 116 -0.88 -6.88 -21.73
CA GLY A 116 -0.19 -8.01 -22.33
C GLY A 116 0.71 -8.70 -21.31
N ARG A 117 1.58 -9.59 -21.79
CA ARG A 117 2.59 -10.29 -20.97
C ARG A 117 3.32 -9.39 -19.96
N LEU A 118 3.63 -8.14 -20.36
CA LEU A 118 4.34 -7.17 -19.52
C LEU A 118 3.56 -6.79 -18.24
N GLY A 119 2.25 -6.60 -18.35
CA GLY A 119 1.42 -6.23 -17.21
C GLY A 119 1.26 -7.36 -16.18
N GLY A 120 1.13 -8.60 -16.65
CA GLY A 120 1.10 -9.77 -15.77
C GLY A 120 2.41 -9.93 -14.98
N ILE A 121 3.55 -9.66 -15.62
CA ILE A 121 4.86 -9.64 -14.95
C ILE A 121 4.93 -8.52 -13.90
N ALA A 122 4.38 -7.33 -14.20
CA ALA A 122 4.31 -6.21 -13.25
C ALA A 122 3.57 -6.61 -11.97
N LEU A 123 2.38 -7.20 -12.12
CA LEU A 123 1.54 -7.60 -11.00
C LEU A 123 2.18 -8.74 -10.19
N ALA A 124 2.81 -9.71 -10.88
CA ALA A 124 3.54 -10.78 -10.21
C ALA A 124 4.75 -10.25 -9.42
N TYR A 125 5.45 -9.25 -9.96
CA TYR A 125 6.52 -8.55 -9.26
C TYR A 125 6.00 -7.86 -8.00
N PHE A 126 4.94 -7.03 -8.10
CA PHE A 126 4.37 -6.32 -6.96
C PHE A 126 3.87 -7.26 -5.86
N LEU A 127 3.08 -8.28 -6.20
CA LEU A 127 2.62 -9.26 -5.20
C LEU A 127 3.78 -10.04 -4.59
N GLY A 128 4.80 -10.37 -5.38
CA GLY A 128 5.98 -11.08 -4.93
C GLY A 128 6.83 -10.25 -3.95
N THR A 129 7.11 -8.99 -4.27
CA THR A 129 7.90 -8.09 -3.41
C THR A 129 7.18 -7.79 -2.11
N THR A 130 5.87 -7.53 -2.16
CA THR A 130 5.08 -7.24 -0.96
C THR A 130 4.95 -8.45 -0.04
N LEU A 131 4.82 -9.67 -0.58
CA LEU A 131 4.81 -10.89 0.23
C LEU A 131 6.17 -11.15 0.89
N LEU A 132 7.28 -10.91 0.17
CA LEU A 132 8.63 -10.99 0.73
C LEU A 132 8.84 -9.93 1.83
N ALA A 133 8.35 -8.72 1.63
CA ALA A 133 8.40 -7.63 2.60
C ALA A 133 7.63 -7.99 3.89
N SER A 134 6.42 -8.54 3.75
CA SER A 134 5.59 -9.03 4.86
C SER A 134 6.28 -10.16 5.64
N GLY A 135 6.85 -11.14 4.92
CA GLY A 135 7.59 -12.25 5.52
C GLY A 135 8.84 -11.79 6.29
N LEU A 136 9.58 -10.84 5.73
CA LEU A 136 10.72 -10.20 6.40
C LEU A 136 10.29 -9.52 7.71
N ALA A 137 9.21 -8.76 7.67
CA ALA A 137 8.72 -8.04 8.85
C ALA A 137 8.31 -8.99 9.97
N VAL A 138 7.57 -10.05 9.66
CA VAL A 138 7.21 -11.07 10.66
C VAL A 138 8.47 -11.74 11.24
N ALA A 139 9.43 -12.12 10.39
CA ALA A 139 10.68 -12.71 10.84
C ALA A 139 11.46 -11.78 11.79
N LEU A 140 11.63 -10.51 11.41
CA LEU A 140 12.27 -9.50 12.25
C LEU A 140 11.51 -9.27 13.57
N GLY A 141 10.18 -9.28 13.54
CA GLY A 141 9.34 -9.14 14.74
C GLY A 141 9.55 -10.28 15.75
N PHE A 142 9.75 -11.51 15.28
CA PHE A 142 10.06 -12.66 16.15
C PHE A 142 11.52 -12.71 16.62
N ILE A 143 12.46 -12.17 15.84
CA ILE A 143 13.89 -12.10 16.20
C ILE A 143 14.13 -10.99 17.23
N ILE A 144 13.66 -9.77 16.94
CA ILE A 144 13.90 -8.59 17.78
C ILE A 144 12.99 -8.59 19.01
N ARG A 145 11.79 -9.16 18.88
CA ARG A 145 10.74 -9.20 19.91
C ARG A 145 10.49 -7.82 20.53
N PRO A 146 10.07 -6.83 19.73
CA PRO A 146 9.94 -5.44 20.20
C PRO A 146 8.90 -5.28 21.33
N GLY A 147 7.87 -6.13 21.38
CA GLY A 147 6.85 -6.11 22.44
C GLY A 147 7.19 -6.97 23.66
N ALA A 148 8.22 -7.83 23.58
CA ALA A 148 8.61 -8.68 24.69
C ALA A 148 9.23 -7.85 25.84
N GLY A 149 8.69 -8.04 27.04
CA GLY A 149 9.07 -7.31 28.25
C GLY A 149 8.03 -6.28 28.69
N ALA A 150 7.25 -5.70 27.78
CA ALA A 150 6.11 -4.85 28.14
C ALA A 150 4.93 -5.65 28.73
N SER A 151 4.95 -6.97 28.52
CA SER A 151 4.10 -8.00 29.12
C SER A 151 3.86 -7.89 30.62
N ALA A 152 4.84 -7.38 31.38
CA ALA A 152 4.73 -7.23 32.83
C ALA A 152 3.77 -6.10 33.27
N LEU A 153 3.32 -5.25 32.33
CA LEU A 153 2.48 -4.07 32.60
C LEU A 153 0.97 -4.35 32.60
N ASN A 154 0.49 -5.37 31.88
CA ASN A 154 -0.95 -5.65 31.74
C ASN A 154 -1.49 -6.62 32.80
N THR A 155 -0.63 -7.30 33.57
CA THR A 155 -1.02 -8.42 34.44
C THR A 155 -1.49 -7.98 35.84
N GLN A 156 -1.43 -6.70 36.21
CA GLN A 156 -1.75 -6.25 37.58
C GLN A 156 -3.17 -5.72 37.82
N LEU A 157 -4.03 -5.61 36.80
CA LEU A 157 -5.36 -4.98 36.94
C LEU A 157 -6.57 -5.93 36.99
N GLY A 158 -6.38 -7.26 36.92
CA GLY A 158 -7.44 -8.22 37.25
C GLY A 158 -8.75 -8.10 36.46
N LEU A 159 -8.77 -7.38 35.33
CA LEU A 159 -9.88 -7.49 34.40
C LEU A 159 -9.77 -8.83 33.67
N PRO A 160 -10.88 -9.55 33.44
CA PRO A 160 -10.87 -10.69 32.55
C PRO A 160 -10.58 -10.13 31.16
N SER A 161 -9.32 -10.17 30.75
CA SER A 161 -8.99 -10.15 29.34
C SER A 161 -9.81 -11.29 28.75
N ALA A 162 -10.73 -10.96 27.86
CA ALA A 162 -11.35 -11.90 26.94
C ALA A 162 -10.23 -12.43 26.04
N LEU A 163 -9.33 -13.23 26.63
CA LEU A 163 -8.37 -14.05 25.92
C LEU A 163 -9.22 -14.91 25.00
N PRO A 164 -8.99 -14.86 23.68
CA PRO A 164 -9.59 -15.83 22.79
C PRO A 164 -9.27 -17.20 23.36
N THR A 165 -10.31 -17.97 23.68
CA THR A 165 -10.17 -19.40 24.02
C THR A 165 -9.22 -20.00 23.01
N SER A 166 -8.17 -20.70 23.48
CA SER A 166 -7.13 -21.25 22.63
C SER A 166 -7.75 -22.11 21.53
N LYS A 167 -7.93 -21.51 20.35
CA LYS A 167 -8.51 -22.18 19.19
C LYS A 167 -7.52 -23.20 18.68
N GLU A 168 -8.03 -24.33 18.22
CA GLU A 168 -7.17 -25.26 17.49
C GLU A 168 -6.72 -24.59 16.19
N THR A 169 -5.46 -24.85 15.81
CA THR A 169 -4.86 -24.27 14.60
C THR A 169 -5.69 -24.59 13.35
N VAL A 170 -6.31 -25.78 13.33
CA VAL A 170 -7.19 -26.23 12.25
C VAL A 170 -8.44 -25.34 12.16
N ASP A 171 -9.12 -25.09 13.27
CA ASP A 171 -10.32 -24.24 13.28
C ASP A 171 -10.01 -22.78 12.96
N SER A 172 -8.83 -22.29 13.33
CA SER A 172 -8.36 -20.96 12.92
C SER A 172 -8.18 -20.87 11.39
N PHE A 173 -7.63 -21.91 10.77
CA PHE A 173 -7.48 -21.98 9.32
C PHE A 173 -8.83 -22.15 8.59
N LEU A 174 -9.74 -22.93 9.16
CA LEU A 174 -11.09 -23.07 8.62
C LEU A 174 -11.89 -21.76 8.76
N ASP A 175 -11.78 -21.05 9.89
CA ASP A 175 -12.36 -19.72 10.08
C ASP A 175 -11.81 -18.72 9.07
N LEU A 176 -10.52 -18.78 8.74
CA LEU A 176 -9.92 -17.94 7.71
C LEU A 176 -10.60 -18.14 6.35
N ILE A 177 -10.79 -19.39 5.91
CA ILE A 177 -11.45 -19.71 4.65
C ILE A 177 -12.93 -19.30 4.68
N ARG A 178 -13.63 -19.51 5.81
CA ARG A 178 -15.04 -19.09 5.97
C ARG A 178 -15.17 -17.58 5.90
N ASN A 179 -14.25 -16.83 6.51
CA ASN A 179 -14.24 -15.38 6.45
C ASN A 179 -13.86 -14.84 5.08
N LEU A 180 -13.08 -15.59 4.29
CA LEU A 180 -12.77 -15.23 2.92
C LEU A 180 -14.03 -15.18 2.02
N PHE A 181 -15.03 -16.02 2.30
CA PHE A 181 -16.32 -16.06 1.61
C PHE A 181 -17.48 -15.79 2.58
N PRO A 182 -17.75 -14.52 2.93
CA PRO A 182 -18.82 -14.19 3.87
C PRO A 182 -20.19 -14.59 3.34
N ALA A 183 -21.04 -15.14 4.22
CA ALA A 183 -22.41 -15.52 3.87
C ALA A 183 -23.29 -14.33 3.46
N ASN A 184 -22.98 -13.13 3.95
CA ASN A 184 -23.68 -11.89 3.63
C ASN A 184 -22.73 -10.68 3.69
N LEU A 185 -22.68 -9.88 2.63
CA LEU A 185 -21.79 -8.71 2.54
C LEU A 185 -22.17 -7.56 3.47
N VAL A 186 -23.46 -7.35 3.70
CA VAL A 186 -23.94 -6.34 4.64
C VAL A 186 -23.57 -6.75 6.07
N ALA A 187 -23.78 -8.02 6.42
CA ALA A 187 -23.34 -8.54 7.72
C ALA A 187 -21.83 -8.48 7.87
N ALA A 188 -21.06 -8.81 6.82
CA ALA A 188 -19.60 -8.72 6.82
C ALA A 188 -19.06 -7.31 7.13
N ALA A 189 -19.85 -6.26 6.89
CA ALA A 189 -19.48 -4.89 7.26
C ALA A 189 -19.41 -4.65 8.79
N PHE A 190 -20.00 -5.52 9.61
CA PHE A 190 -20.04 -5.34 11.07
C PHE A 190 -19.92 -6.64 11.89
N ARG A 191 -19.87 -7.81 11.24
CA ARG A 191 -19.71 -9.13 11.87
C ARG A 191 -18.66 -9.99 11.17
N THR A 192 -17.98 -10.80 11.97
CA THR A 192 -16.96 -11.76 11.55
C THR A 192 -17.31 -13.15 12.05
N TYR A 193 -17.01 -14.17 11.26
CA TYR A 193 -17.24 -15.56 11.66
C TYR A 193 -16.13 -16.05 12.58
N ALA A 194 -16.50 -16.67 13.69
CA ALA A 194 -15.58 -17.30 14.61
C ALA A 194 -16.16 -18.63 15.10
N THR A 195 -15.36 -19.69 15.04
CA THR A 195 -15.66 -20.96 15.70
C THR A 195 -15.39 -20.81 17.19
N ASP A 196 -16.42 -21.05 17.99
CA ASP A 196 -16.33 -21.20 19.44
C ASP A 196 -16.53 -22.67 19.80
N TYR A 197 -16.28 -23.06 21.04
CA TYR A 197 -16.46 -24.45 21.48
C TYR A 197 -17.52 -24.55 22.56
N ARG A 198 -18.44 -25.49 22.38
CA ARG A 198 -19.36 -25.90 23.44
C ARG A 198 -18.94 -27.27 23.97
N MET A 199 -18.88 -27.39 25.28
CA MET A 199 -18.65 -28.67 25.94
C MET A 199 -20.02 -29.35 26.09
N LEU A 200 -20.23 -30.43 25.34
CA LEU A 200 -21.43 -31.25 25.48
C LEU A 200 -21.13 -32.44 26.40
N LEU A 201 -22.05 -32.71 27.32
CA LEU A 201 -22.00 -33.90 28.15
C LEU A 201 -22.55 -35.08 27.34
N LYS A 202 -21.69 -36.05 27.03
CA LYS A 202 -22.09 -37.30 26.38
C LYS A 202 -22.24 -38.39 27.42
N ASN A 203 -23.50 -38.76 27.67
CA ASN A 203 -23.80 -39.92 28.51
C ASN A 203 -23.55 -41.18 27.71
N THR A 204 -22.53 -41.93 28.09
CA THR A 204 -22.28 -43.27 27.54
C THR A 204 -23.27 -44.26 28.17
N THR A 205 -23.69 -45.28 27.43
CA THR A 205 -24.64 -46.33 27.88
C THR A 205 -24.22 -47.04 29.17
N SER A 206 -22.96 -46.94 29.59
CA SER A 206 -22.40 -47.48 30.83
C SER A 206 -22.47 -46.53 32.04
N GLY A 207 -23.22 -45.42 31.98
CA GLY A 207 -23.39 -44.49 33.11
C GLY A 207 -22.18 -43.58 33.38
N ASN A 208 -21.14 -43.63 32.53
CA ASN A 208 -19.99 -42.75 32.60
C ASN A 208 -20.23 -41.55 31.68
N ALA A 209 -20.12 -40.33 32.20
CA ALA A 209 -20.33 -39.10 31.44
C ALA A 209 -18.98 -38.55 30.97
N THR A 210 -18.82 -38.35 29.66
CA THR A 210 -17.61 -37.76 29.07
C THR A 210 -17.93 -36.39 28.51
N TRP A 211 -17.02 -35.43 28.70
CA TRP A 211 -17.14 -34.11 28.11
C TRP A 211 -16.56 -34.14 26.69
N GLU A 212 -17.40 -33.88 25.69
CA GLU A 212 -16.98 -33.79 24.28
C GLU A 212 -16.98 -32.31 23.85
N LYS A 213 -15.84 -31.84 23.34
CA LYS A 213 -15.66 -30.48 22.83
C LYS A 213 -16.14 -30.46 21.37
N ILE A 214 -17.20 -29.70 21.08
CA ILE A 214 -17.71 -29.54 19.71
C ILE A 214 -17.52 -28.11 19.21
N PRO A 215 -17.06 -27.91 17.96
CA PRO A 215 -16.98 -26.59 17.35
C PRO A 215 -18.39 -26.09 16.99
N VAL A 216 -18.69 -24.84 17.33
CA VAL A 216 -19.93 -24.15 17.05
C VAL A 216 -19.62 -22.83 16.37
N GLY A 217 -20.16 -22.61 15.18
CA GLY A 217 -20.03 -21.34 14.48
C GLY A 217 -20.79 -20.24 15.19
N SER A 218 -20.12 -19.12 15.42
CA SER A 218 -20.71 -17.89 15.96
C SER A 218 -20.31 -16.69 15.11
N GLU A 219 -21.18 -15.68 15.02
CA GLU A 219 -20.83 -14.39 14.46
C GLU A 219 -20.46 -13.45 15.61
N ILE A 220 -19.21 -13.01 15.64
CA ILE A 220 -18.71 -12.02 16.60
C ILE A 220 -18.83 -10.61 16.01
N GLU A 221 -18.99 -9.62 16.87
CA GLU A 221 -18.95 -8.21 16.46
C GLU A 221 -17.54 -7.83 15.99
N GLY A 222 -17.44 -7.22 14.81
CA GLY A 222 -16.18 -6.88 14.16
C GLY A 222 -16.29 -7.02 12.65
N MET A 223 -15.68 -6.12 11.89
CA MET A 223 -15.84 -6.09 10.44
C MET A 223 -15.02 -7.21 9.79
N ASN A 224 -15.67 -8.06 8.97
CA ASN A 224 -14.97 -9.08 8.20
C ASN A 224 -14.34 -8.46 6.94
N ILE A 225 -13.21 -7.83 7.15
CA ILE A 225 -12.53 -7.06 6.10
C ILE A 225 -11.90 -7.99 5.07
N LEU A 226 -11.38 -9.14 5.48
CA LEU A 226 -10.81 -10.13 4.56
C LEU A 226 -11.83 -10.54 3.47
N GLY A 227 -13.07 -10.83 3.87
CA GLY A 227 -14.15 -11.15 2.95
C GLY A 227 -14.52 -9.99 2.04
N LEU A 228 -14.57 -8.77 2.58
CA LEU A 228 -14.86 -7.55 1.81
C LEU A 228 -13.75 -7.23 0.79
N VAL A 229 -12.49 -7.44 1.15
CA VAL A 229 -11.33 -7.27 0.27
C VAL A 229 -11.38 -8.25 -0.89
N LEU A 230 -11.57 -9.54 -0.62
CA LEU A 230 -11.68 -10.52 -1.71
C LEU A 230 -12.87 -10.21 -2.61
N PHE A 231 -14.02 -9.90 -2.03
CA PHE A 231 -15.21 -9.54 -2.80
C PHE A 231 -14.95 -8.32 -3.69
N ALA A 232 -14.36 -7.24 -3.15
CA ALA A 232 -14.03 -6.02 -3.88
C ALA A 232 -13.06 -6.28 -5.05
N LEU A 233 -12.04 -7.10 -4.84
CA LEU A 233 -11.09 -7.50 -5.89
C LEU A 233 -11.78 -8.29 -7.02
N VAL A 234 -12.57 -9.30 -6.66
CA VAL A 234 -13.31 -10.12 -7.64
C VAL A 234 -14.34 -9.26 -8.38
N LEU A 235 -15.04 -8.36 -7.68
CA LEU A 235 -15.99 -7.44 -8.27
C LEU A 235 -15.31 -6.47 -9.24
N GLY A 236 -14.17 -5.88 -8.88
CA GLY A 236 -13.42 -4.99 -9.78
C GLY A 236 -13.00 -5.70 -11.07
N VAL A 237 -12.48 -6.93 -10.96
CA VAL A 237 -12.14 -7.75 -12.15
C VAL A 237 -13.39 -8.09 -12.97
N ALA A 238 -14.52 -8.40 -12.31
CA ALA A 238 -15.78 -8.68 -13.00
C ALA A 238 -16.29 -7.44 -13.76
N LEU A 239 -16.35 -6.27 -13.11
CA LEU A 239 -16.75 -5.00 -13.74
C LEU A 239 -15.88 -4.67 -14.95
N LYS A 240 -14.57 -4.91 -14.86
CA LYS A 240 -13.68 -4.71 -16.01
C LYS A 240 -13.98 -5.67 -17.16
N LYS A 241 -14.35 -6.92 -16.87
CA LYS A 241 -14.76 -7.90 -17.89
C LYS A 241 -16.09 -7.56 -18.56
N LEU A 242 -16.98 -6.82 -17.90
CA LEU A 242 -18.24 -6.32 -18.50
C LEU A 242 -18.01 -5.26 -19.58
N GLY A 243 -16.80 -4.67 -19.68
CA GLY A 243 -16.49 -3.67 -20.70
C GLY A 243 -17.29 -2.38 -20.49
N GLN A 244 -18.05 -1.96 -21.51
CA GLN A 244 -18.79 -0.70 -21.49
C GLN A 244 -19.88 -0.66 -20.40
N GLU A 245 -20.55 -1.79 -20.14
CA GLU A 245 -21.59 -1.85 -19.10
C GLU A 245 -21.03 -1.67 -17.68
N GLY A 246 -19.76 -2.06 -17.47
CA GLY A 246 -19.08 -1.90 -16.19
C GLY A 246 -18.51 -0.51 -15.94
N GLU A 247 -18.39 0.33 -16.97
CA GLU A 247 -17.68 1.60 -16.92
C GLU A 247 -18.37 2.63 -16.01
N ASP A 248 -19.70 2.68 -16.02
CA ASP A 248 -20.48 3.56 -15.14
C ASP A 248 -20.27 3.22 -13.66
N LEU A 249 -20.25 1.92 -13.32
CA LEU A 249 -20.00 1.47 -11.95
C LEU A 249 -18.54 1.74 -11.53
N ILE A 250 -17.58 1.52 -12.41
CA ILE A 250 -16.17 1.85 -12.14
C ILE A 250 -16.03 3.35 -11.88
N ARG A 251 -16.72 4.20 -12.66
CA ARG A 251 -16.71 5.65 -12.45
C ARG A 251 -17.37 6.05 -11.14
N PHE A 252 -18.46 5.38 -10.75
CA PHE A 252 -19.08 5.55 -9.44
C PHE A 252 -18.09 5.24 -8.31
N PHE A 253 -17.45 4.07 -8.33
CA PHE A 253 -16.49 3.66 -7.29
C PHE A 253 -15.29 4.60 -7.21
N ASN A 254 -14.76 5.06 -8.35
CA ASN A 254 -13.69 6.07 -8.38
C ASN A 254 -14.12 7.39 -7.76
N SER A 255 -15.31 7.89 -8.12
CA SER A 255 -15.82 9.16 -7.60
C SER A 255 -16.10 9.09 -6.11
N PHE A 256 -16.61 7.95 -5.64
CA PHE A 256 -16.88 7.71 -4.23
C PHE A 256 -15.59 7.55 -3.42
N ASN A 257 -14.57 6.89 -3.98
CA ASN A 257 -13.23 6.83 -3.38
C ASN A 257 -12.65 8.24 -3.20
N GLU A 258 -12.68 9.08 -4.24
CA GLU A 258 -12.18 10.46 -4.17
C GLU A 258 -12.94 11.30 -3.14
N ALA A 259 -14.27 11.17 -3.07
CA ALA A 259 -15.08 11.83 -2.05
C ALA A 259 -14.71 11.37 -0.63
N THR A 260 -14.41 10.08 -0.46
CA THR A 260 -13.97 9.50 0.81
C THR A 260 -12.59 10.05 1.22
N MET A 261 -11.68 10.27 0.26
CA MET A 261 -10.37 10.88 0.52
C MET A 261 -10.47 12.33 1.00
N VAL A 262 -11.49 13.08 0.58
CA VAL A 262 -11.77 14.41 1.12
C VAL A 262 -12.16 14.31 2.61
N LEU A 263 -12.98 13.33 3.00
CA LEU A 263 -13.31 13.08 4.41
C LEU A 263 -12.06 12.74 5.23
N VAL A 264 -11.17 11.87 4.70
CA VAL A 264 -9.88 11.57 5.35
C VAL A 264 -9.09 12.85 5.59
N THR A 265 -9.02 13.75 4.59
CA THR A 265 -8.31 15.02 4.72
C THR A 265 -8.86 15.88 5.86
N TRP A 266 -10.17 15.94 6.06
CA TRP A 266 -10.77 16.65 7.20
C TRP A 266 -10.42 16.00 8.54
N ILE A 267 -10.46 14.67 8.61
CA ILE A 267 -10.07 13.91 9.80
C ILE A 267 -8.60 14.15 10.13
N MET A 268 -7.72 14.25 9.12
CA MET A 268 -6.29 14.52 9.32
C MET A 268 -6.03 15.86 10.03
N TRP A 269 -6.87 16.87 9.85
CA TRP A 269 -6.76 18.12 10.63
C TRP A 269 -7.12 17.96 12.10
N TYR A 270 -7.92 16.96 12.46
CA TYR A 270 -8.24 16.61 13.85
C TYR A 270 -7.18 15.71 14.51
N VAL A 271 -6.39 14.98 13.71
CA VAL A 271 -5.35 14.04 14.19
C VAL A 271 -4.43 14.63 15.26
N PRO A 272 -3.88 15.87 15.14
CA PRO A 272 -3.01 16.42 16.18
C PRO A 272 -3.65 16.49 17.56
N ILE A 273 -4.95 16.82 17.62
CA ILE A 273 -5.71 16.90 18.87
C ILE A 273 -5.99 15.48 19.38
N GLY A 274 -6.47 14.60 18.51
CA GLY A 274 -6.77 13.21 18.88
C GLY A 274 -5.55 12.47 19.44
N ILE A 275 -4.40 12.60 18.77
CA ILE A 275 -3.13 11.98 19.20
C ILE A 275 -2.67 12.55 20.55
N MET A 276 -2.78 13.87 20.77
CA MET A 276 -2.40 14.48 22.05
C MET A 276 -3.12 13.81 23.23
N PHE A 277 -4.44 13.66 23.15
CA PHE A 277 -5.24 13.05 24.23
C PHE A 277 -5.04 11.55 24.34
N LEU A 278 -4.89 10.86 23.21
CA LEU A 278 -4.70 9.42 23.15
C LEU A 278 -3.32 8.97 23.67
N VAL A 279 -2.26 9.73 23.35
CA VAL A 279 -0.92 9.53 23.94
C VAL A 279 -0.93 9.88 25.42
N GLY A 280 -1.55 11.01 25.77
CA GLY A 280 -1.64 11.46 27.17
C GLY A 280 -2.37 10.46 28.05
N SER A 281 -3.53 9.94 27.63
CA SER A 281 -4.29 8.95 28.40
C SER A 281 -3.53 7.64 28.55
N LYS A 282 -2.84 7.18 27.49
CA LYS A 282 -2.04 5.95 27.55
C LYS A 282 -0.86 6.06 28.52
N ILE A 283 -0.21 7.21 28.60
CA ILE A 283 0.88 7.44 29.58
C ILE A 283 0.37 7.42 31.03
N VAL A 284 -0.88 7.83 31.25
CA VAL A 284 -1.54 7.77 32.56
C VAL A 284 -1.92 6.33 32.91
N GLU A 285 -2.38 5.53 31.94
CA GLU A 285 -2.73 4.11 32.15
C GLU A 285 -1.51 3.23 32.47
N MET A 286 -0.33 3.54 31.92
CA MET A 286 0.83 2.66 32.00
C MET A 286 1.69 2.92 33.24
N GLU A 287 1.94 1.89 34.05
CA GLU A 287 2.71 2.00 35.30
C GLU A 287 4.23 2.22 35.09
N ASP A 288 4.82 1.86 33.95
CA ASP A 288 6.25 2.06 33.65
C ASP A 288 6.50 2.69 32.28
N ILE A 289 6.88 3.97 32.28
CA ILE A 289 7.16 4.77 31.07
C ILE A 289 8.47 4.31 30.41
N VAL A 290 9.46 3.90 31.21
CA VAL A 290 10.77 3.52 30.69
C VAL A 290 10.65 2.26 29.85
N LEU A 291 9.84 1.31 30.32
CA LEU A 291 9.55 0.09 29.59
C LEU A 291 8.74 0.36 28.32
N LEU A 292 7.72 1.22 28.37
CA LEU A 292 6.95 1.62 27.19
C LEU A 292 7.84 2.28 26.12
N VAL A 293 8.64 3.27 26.51
CA VAL A 293 9.54 4.00 25.59
C VAL A 293 10.57 3.03 25.00
N THR A 294 11.06 2.07 25.80
CA THR A 294 12.00 1.05 25.33
C THR A 294 11.36 0.13 24.30
N SER A 295 10.15 -0.37 24.56
CA SER A 295 9.40 -1.23 23.63
C SER A 295 9.01 -0.50 22.35
N LEU A 296 8.56 0.75 22.44
CA LEU A 296 8.29 1.59 21.27
C LEU A 296 9.56 1.91 20.49
N GLY A 297 10.68 2.17 21.17
CA GLY A 297 11.98 2.37 20.55
C GLY A 297 12.44 1.14 19.77
N LYS A 298 12.30 -0.06 20.36
CA LYS A 298 12.57 -1.33 19.66
C LYS A 298 11.66 -1.53 18.46
N TYR A 299 10.38 -1.17 18.57
CA TYR A 299 9.44 -1.22 17.46
C TYR A 299 9.86 -0.29 16.30
N ILE A 300 10.14 0.98 16.58
CA ILE A 300 10.62 1.94 15.56
C ILE A 300 11.89 1.41 14.90
N PHE A 301 12.85 0.94 15.70
CA PHE A 301 14.09 0.36 15.21
C PHE A 301 13.83 -0.86 14.31
N ALA A 302 12.99 -1.79 14.73
CA ALA A 302 12.64 -2.98 13.95
C ALA A 302 11.96 -2.63 12.61
N SER A 303 11.03 -1.68 12.63
CA SER A 303 10.34 -1.21 11.42
C SER A 303 11.31 -0.55 10.43
N ILE A 304 12.13 0.40 10.90
CA ILE A 304 13.13 1.08 10.06
C ILE A 304 14.17 0.08 9.54
N LEU A 305 14.61 -0.86 10.38
CA LEU A 305 15.53 -1.91 9.96
C LEU A 305 14.91 -2.80 8.87
N GLY A 306 13.63 -3.15 9.00
CA GLY A 306 12.88 -3.86 7.96
C GLY A 306 12.83 -3.09 6.65
N HIS A 307 12.53 -1.79 6.69
CA HIS A 307 12.54 -0.92 5.52
C HIS A 307 13.92 -0.83 4.87
N VAL A 308 14.98 -0.69 5.67
CA VAL A 308 16.36 -0.61 5.18
C VAL A 308 16.82 -1.94 4.57
N ILE A 309 16.47 -3.08 5.16
CA ILE A 309 16.81 -4.40 4.60
C ILE A 309 16.04 -4.64 3.31
N HIS A 310 14.73 -4.35 3.27
CA HIS A 310 13.93 -4.58 2.07
C HIS A 310 14.32 -3.64 0.93
N GLY A 311 14.33 -2.32 1.18
CA GLY A 311 14.69 -1.29 0.20
C GLY A 311 16.16 -1.31 -0.17
N GLY A 312 17.06 -1.47 0.80
CA GLY A 312 18.51 -1.43 0.56
C GLY A 312 19.13 -2.73 0.08
N ILE A 313 18.50 -3.89 0.33
CA ILE A 313 19.10 -5.20 0.01
C ILE A 313 18.18 -6.03 -0.89
N ILE A 314 16.95 -6.31 -0.46
CA ILE A 314 16.06 -7.27 -1.16
C ILE A 314 15.66 -6.73 -2.53
N LEU A 315 15.13 -5.51 -2.61
CA LEU A 315 14.70 -4.90 -3.87
C LEU A 315 15.87 -4.72 -4.86
N PRO A 316 17.04 -4.19 -4.46
CA PRO A 316 18.25 -4.16 -5.28
C PRO A 316 18.72 -5.55 -5.74
N LEU A 317 18.62 -6.56 -4.88
CA LEU A 317 18.99 -7.94 -5.23
C LEU A 317 18.06 -8.52 -6.30
N ILE A 318 16.75 -8.28 -6.19
CA ILE A 318 15.75 -8.67 -7.20
C ILE A 318 16.05 -7.95 -8.53
N TYR A 319 16.33 -6.65 -8.48
CA TYR A 319 16.71 -5.88 -9.66
C TYR A 319 17.98 -6.42 -10.32
N PHE A 320 19.03 -6.71 -9.53
CA PHE A 320 20.28 -7.29 -10.02
C PHE A 320 20.07 -8.69 -10.60
N ALA A 321 19.25 -9.54 -9.96
CA ALA A 321 18.96 -10.88 -10.45
C ALA A 321 18.24 -10.83 -11.82
N ALA A 322 17.31 -9.88 -12.01
CA ALA A 322 16.55 -9.75 -13.25
C ALA A 322 17.34 -9.06 -14.38
N THR A 323 18.02 -7.94 -14.09
CA THR A 323 18.66 -7.08 -15.10
C THR A 323 20.15 -7.35 -15.27
N ARG A 324 20.80 -7.96 -14.27
CA ARG A 324 22.27 -8.08 -14.13
C ARG A 324 23.01 -6.72 -14.20
N GLN A 325 22.32 -5.63 -13.94
CA GLN A 325 22.88 -4.28 -13.88
C GLN A 325 23.01 -3.81 -12.43
N ASN A 326 23.87 -2.83 -12.18
CA ASN A 326 24.08 -2.29 -10.84
C ASN A 326 22.83 -1.48 -10.39
N PRO A 327 22.05 -1.95 -9.39
CA PRO A 327 20.83 -1.29 -8.94
C PRO A 327 21.09 0.07 -8.29
N TYR A 328 22.24 0.26 -7.63
CA TYR A 328 22.53 1.51 -6.92
C TYR A 328 22.74 2.68 -7.87
N ARG A 329 23.23 2.45 -9.10
CA ARG A 329 23.29 3.51 -10.12
C ARG A 329 21.89 3.97 -10.52
N PHE A 330 20.94 3.05 -10.61
CA PHE A 330 19.54 3.35 -10.89
C PHE A 330 18.90 4.14 -9.73
N LEU A 331 19.18 3.75 -8.47
CA LEU A 331 18.70 4.46 -7.28
C LEU A 331 19.28 5.87 -7.15
N LEU A 332 20.55 6.09 -7.52
CA LEU A 332 21.17 7.42 -7.51
C LEU A 332 20.44 8.40 -8.45
N GLY A 333 19.87 7.91 -9.56
CA GLY A 333 19.02 8.71 -10.44
C GLY A 333 17.67 9.14 -9.84
N LEU A 334 17.31 8.61 -8.66
CA LEU A 334 16.01 8.77 -8.00
C LEU A 334 16.10 9.47 -6.63
N ILE A 335 17.25 10.03 -6.28
CA ILE A 335 17.42 10.71 -4.98
C ILE A 335 16.35 11.81 -4.77
N THR A 336 16.03 12.59 -5.80
CA THR A 336 15.05 13.68 -5.73
C THR A 336 13.64 13.19 -5.36
N PRO A 337 13.02 12.24 -6.09
CA PRO A 337 11.71 11.71 -5.72
C PRO A 337 11.73 10.96 -4.37
N LEU A 338 12.79 10.24 -4.03
CA LEU A 338 12.90 9.56 -2.73
C LEU A 338 12.99 10.56 -1.56
N ALA A 339 13.76 11.64 -1.71
CA ALA A 339 13.82 12.73 -0.73
C ALA A 339 12.46 13.45 -0.61
N THR A 340 11.75 13.59 -1.72
CA THR A 340 10.39 14.15 -1.73
C THR A 340 9.42 13.22 -1.00
N ALA A 341 9.48 11.90 -1.24
CA ALA A 341 8.65 10.89 -0.57
C ALA A 341 8.84 10.91 0.94
N PHE A 342 10.10 11.00 1.39
CA PHE A 342 10.44 11.14 2.80
C PHE A 342 9.88 12.43 3.42
N ALA A 343 9.86 13.53 2.66
CA ALA A 343 9.37 14.82 3.13
C ALA A 343 7.83 14.88 3.17
N THR A 344 7.15 14.33 2.16
CA THR A 344 5.69 14.43 1.98
C THR A 344 4.91 13.30 2.64
N CYS A 345 5.55 12.16 2.93
CA CYS A 345 4.87 10.92 3.38
C CYS A 345 3.75 10.45 2.43
N SER A 346 3.85 10.74 1.13
CA SER A 346 2.83 10.36 0.16
C SER A 346 3.45 9.89 -1.15
N SER A 347 3.22 8.62 -1.50
CA SER A 347 3.67 8.03 -2.78
C SER A 347 3.03 8.75 -3.96
N SER A 348 1.72 9.02 -3.89
CA SER A 348 0.98 9.70 -4.96
C SER A 348 1.46 11.13 -5.21
N ALA A 349 1.90 11.85 -4.16
CA ALA A 349 2.45 13.20 -4.31
C ALA A 349 3.81 13.22 -5.03
N THR A 350 4.56 12.11 -5.02
CA THR A 350 5.87 12.02 -5.68
C THR A 350 5.82 11.60 -7.14
N LEU A 351 4.68 11.07 -7.58
CA LEU A 351 4.51 10.46 -8.90
C LEU A 351 4.98 11.35 -10.07
N PRO A 352 4.69 12.67 -10.13
CA PRO A 352 5.18 13.51 -11.24
C PRO A 352 6.70 13.66 -11.26
N SER A 353 7.32 13.85 -10.09
CA SER A 353 8.79 13.95 -9.97
C SER A 353 9.46 12.61 -10.29
N MET A 354 8.80 11.51 -9.93
CA MET A 354 9.28 10.16 -10.15
C MET A 354 9.29 9.79 -11.64
N ILE A 355 8.17 10.02 -12.34
CA ILE A 355 8.07 9.79 -13.79
C ILE A 355 9.19 10.56 -14.52
N LYS A 356 9.39 11.83 -14.18
CA LYS A 356 10.42 12.65 -14.80
C LYS A 356 11.83 12.08 -14.60
N CYS A 357 12.20 11.74 -13.37
CA CYS A 357 13.53 11.21 -13.08
C CYS A 357 13.77 9.84 -13.73
N ILE A 358 12.76 8.98 -13.80
CA ILE A 358 12.84 7.68 -14.45
C ILE A 358 13.02 7.80 -15.97
N GLU A 359 12.29 8.72 -16.61
CA GLU A 359 12.40 8.98 -18.05
C GLU A 359 13.73 9.66 -18.42
N GLU A 360 14.16 10.68 -17.65
CA GLU A 360 15.32 11.52 -17.99
C GLU A 360 16.65 10.96 -17.47
N ASN A 361 16.71 10.52 -16.21
CA ASN A 361 17.98 10.08 -15.60
C ASN A 361 18.27 8.60 -15.87
N ASN A 362 17.22 7.77 -15.83
CA ASN A 362 17.36 6.31 -15.94
C ASN A 362 16.99 5.76 -17.33
N GLY A 363 16.43 6.58 -18.22
CA GLY A 363 16.20 6.25 -19.63
C GLY A 363 15.11 5.19 -19.88
N VAL A 364 14.14 5.03 -18.97
CA VAL A 364 13.04 4.06 -19.13
C VAL A 364 12.03 4.54 -20.19
N ASP A 365 11.51 3.63 -21.02
CA ASP A 365 10.50 3.96 -22.04
C ASP A 365 9.25 4.60 -21.41
N LYS A 366 8.82 5.73 -21.98
CA LYS A 366 7.70 6.53 -21.48
C LYS A 366 6.39 5.76 -21.39
N ARG A 367 6.18 4.76 -22.24
CA ARG A 367 4.97 3.92 -22.20
C ARG A 367 4.98 3.02 -20.98
N ILE A 368 6.15 2.55 -20.55
CA ILE A 368 6.32 1.68 -19.39
C ILE A 368 6.21 2.49 -18.10
N SER A 369 6.95 3.61 -18.00
CA SER A 369 6.94 4.46 -16.81
C SER A 369 5.55 5.03 -16.50
N ARG A 370 4.85 5.57 -17.52
CA ARG A 370 3.52 6.20 -17.34
C ARG A 370 2.41 5.19 -17.13
N PHE A 371 2.65 3.93 -17.44
CA PHE A 371 1.70 2.86 -17.19
C PHE A 371 1.90 2.24 -15.80
N ILE A 372 3.14 1.87 -15.45
CA ILE A 372 3.42 1.11 -14.23
C ILE A 372 3.40 2.00 -12.99
N LEU A 373 4.02 3.19 -13.04
CA LEU A 373 4.23 4.00 -11.83
C LEU A 373 2.91 4.46 -11.18
N PRO A 374 1.88 4.90 -11.93
CA PRO A 374 0.59 5.23 -11.32
C PRO A 374 -0.12 4.02 -10.71
N ILE A 375 0.05 2.83 -11.29
CA ILE A 375 -0.50 1.58 -10.75
C ILE A 375 0.28 1.14 -9.50
N GLY A 376 1.61 1.26 -9.52
CA GLY A 376 2.47 0.94 -8.39
C GLY A 376 2.16 1.79 -7.16
N ALA A 377 1.94 3.10 -7.36
CA ALA A 377 1.62 4.03 -6.29
C ALA A 377 0.35 3.68 -5.48
N THR A 378 -0.52 2.80 -6.02
CA THR A 378 -1.70 2.28 -5.33
C THR A 378 -1.54 0.81 -4.93
N VAL A 379 -0.98 -0.03 -5.80
CA VAL A 379 -0.94 -1.49 -5.60
C VAL A 379 0.28 -1.95 -4.81
N ASN A 380 1.45 -1.37 -5.09
CA ASN A 380 2.73 -1.88 -4.62
C ASN A 380 3.22 -1.11 -3.39
N MET A 381 2.68 -1.48 -2.23
CA MET A 381 3.00 -0.84 -0.96
C MET A 381 3.80 -1.74 -0.01
N ASP A 382 4.99 -2.13 -0.44
CA ASP A 382 5.93 -2.96 0.34
C ASP A 382 6.23 -2.42 1.75
N GLY A 383 6.49 -1.11 1.84
CA GLY A 383 6.76 -0.44 3.11
C GLY A 383 5.55 -0.47 4.05
N ALA A 384 4.34 -0.37 3.50
CA ALA A 384 3.10 -0.44 4.28
C ALA A 384 2.91 -1.86 4.82
N ALA A 385 3.19 -2.89 4.01
CA ALA A 385 3.12 -4.28 4.43
C ALA A 385 4.13 -4.60 5.55
N ILE A 386 5.37 -4.09 5.45
CA ILE A 386 6.37 -4.21 6.53
C ILE A 386 5.85 -3.57 7.82
N PHE A 387 5.39 -2.33 7.71
CA PHE A 387 4.88 -1.56 8.84
C PHE A 387 3.70 -2.26 9.53
N GLN A 388 2.74 -2.73 8.73
CA GLN A 388 1.55 -3.43 9.18
C GLN A 388 1.87 -4.75 9.89
N CYS A 389 2.68 -5.61 9.27
CA CYS A 389 3.08 -6.89 9.87
C CYS A 389 3.88 -6.69 11.16
N MET A 390 4.82 -5.74 11.17
CA MET A 390 5.60 -5.42 12.36
C MET A 390 4.71 -4.93 13.50
N ALA A 391 3.74 -4.06 13.20
CA ALA A 391 2.79 -3.55 14.19
C ALA A 391 1.90 -4.67 14.76
N ALA A 392 1.40 -5.56 13.91
CA ALA A 392 0.58 -6.70 14.34
C ALA A 392 1.35 -7.63 15.29
N VAL A 393 2.59 -7.98 14.94
CA VAL A 393 3.46 -8.81 15.79
C VAL A 393 3.81 -8.09 17.09
N PHE A 394 4.09 -6.78 17.03
CA PHE A 394 4.35 -5.97 18.22
C PHE A 394 3.15 -5.95 19.18
N ILE A 395 1.94 -5.69 18.69
CA ILE A 395 0.72 -5.64 19.51
C ILE A 395 0.38 -7.02 20.09
N ALA A 396 0.60 -8.10 19.33
CA ALA A 396 0.44 -9.46 19.83
C ALA A 396 1.37 -9.72 21.02
N GLN A 397 2.65 -9.32 20.89
CA GLN A 397 3.64 -9.45 21.96
C GLN A 397 3.30 -8.56 23.17
N LEU A 398 2.81 -7.34 22.96
CA LEU A 398 2.37 -6.44 24.04
C LEU A 398 1.23 -7.05 24.87
N ASN A 399 0.33 -7.80 24.23
CA ASN A 399 -0.82 -8.44 24.87
C ASN A 399 -0.53 -9.85 25.38
N ASN A 400 0.72 -10.34 25.33
CA ASN A 400 1.07 -11.72 25.66
C ASN A 400 0.29 -12.77 24.85
N VAL A 401 -0.06 -12.45 23.62
CA VAL A 401 -0.73 -13.40 22.73
C VAL A 401 0.33 -14.08 21.86
N ASP A 402 0.52 -15.37 22.09
CA ASP A 402 1.34 -16.20 21.22
C ASP A 402 0.63 -16.41 19.87
N LEU A 403 1.24 -15.91 18.81
CA LEU A 403 0.70 -16.03 17.45
C LEU A 403 0.87 -17.47 16.95
N ASN A 404 -0.24 -18.12 16.64
CA ASN A 404 -0.22 -19.44 16.02
C ASN A 404 0.16 -19.35 14.52
N PRO A 405 0.62 -20.44 13.88
CA PRO A 405 0.99 -20.42 12.46
C PRO A 405 -0.14 -19.99 11.52
N GLY A 406 -1.40 -20.26 11.88
CA GLY A 406 -2.57 -19.82 11.14
C GLY A 406 -2.73 -18.29 11.17
N GLN A 407 -2.61 -17.67 12.34
CA GLN A 407 -2.65 -16.23 12.55
C GLN A 407 -1.48 -15.54 11.84
N ILE A 408 -0.28 -16.14 11.85
CA ILE A 408 0.86 -15.62 11.08
C ILE A 408 0.53 -15.60 9.58
N PHE A 409 -0.02 -16.70 9.06
CA PHE A 409 -0.45 -16.76 7.66
C PHE A 409 -1.55 -15.72 7.36
N THR A 410 -2.53 -15.57 8.25
CA THR A 410 -3.56 -14.53 8.15
C THR A 410 -2.96 -13.12 8.15
N ILE A 411 -1.95 -12.85 8.98
CA ILE A 411 -1.23 -11.57 8.99
C ILE A 411 -0.56 -11.32 7.63
N LEU A 412 0.19 -12.30 7.09
CA LEU A 412 0.88 -12.13 5.81
C LEU A 412 -0.09 -11.84 4.66
N VAL A 413 -1.15 -12.64 4.53
CA VAL A 413 -2.11 -12.51 3.43
C VAL A 413 -2.93 -11.21 3.58
N THR A 414 -3.42 -10.93 4.79
CA THR A 414 -4.22 -9.73 5.04
C THR A 414 -3.38 -8.46 4.87
N ALA A 415 -2.13 -8.45 5.31
CA ALA A 415 -1.23 -7.31 5.10
C ALA A 415 -0.94 -7.08 3.61
N THR A 416 -0.63 -8.14 2.86
CA THR A 416 -0.39 -8.05 1.40
C THR A 416 -1.63 -7.58 0.65
N ALA A 417 -2.82 -8.06 1.02
CA ALA A 417 -4.06 -7.63 0.39
C ALA A 417 -4.46 -6.20 0.80
N SER A 418 -4.23 -5.85 2.08
CA SER A 418 -4.54 -4.53 2.60
C SER A 418 -3.58 -3.45 2.09
N SER A 419 -2.33 -3.79 1.77
CA SER A 419 -1.36 -2.86 1.22
C SER A 419 -1.75 -2.43 -0.21
N VAL A 420 -2.41 -3.29 -1.00
CA VAL A 420 -2.96 -2.96 -2.33
C VAL A 420 -4.13 -1.96 -2.24
N GLY A 421 -4.87 -2.00 -1.13
CA GLY A 421 -6.01 -1.09 -0.88
C GLY A 421 -5.65 0.18 -0.12
N ALA A 422 -4.39 0.31 0.33
CA ALA A 422 -3.94 1.51 0.99
C ALA A 422 -3.79 2.61 -0.08
N ALA A 423 -4.49 3.74 0.10
CA ALA A 423 -4.25 4.90 -0.74
C ALA A 423 -2.89 5.51 -0.40
N GLY A 424 -2.17 6.06 -1.40
CA GLY A 424 -0.84 6.66 -1.24
C GLY A 424 -0.84 8.00 -0.50
N VAL A 425 -1.55 8.07 0.62
CA VAL A 425 -1.84 9.26 1.42
C VAL A 425 -1.28 9.07 2.83
N PRO A 426 -0.80 10.16 3.47
CA PRO A 426 -0.11 10.05 4.76
C PRO A 426 -0.96 9.35 5.84
N ALA A 427 -0.30 8.57 6.69
CA ALA A 427 -0.92 7.77 7.76
C ALA A 427 -1.98 6.74 7.29
N GLY A 428 -2.09 6.46 5.98
CA GLY A 428 -3.00 5.42 5.46
C GLY A 428 -2.69 4.03 6.01
N GLY A 429 -1.41 3.76 6.32
CA GLY A 429 -0.95 2.49 6.89
C GLY A 429 -1.56 2.16 8.26
N VAL A 430 -1.87 3.17 9.08
CA VAL A 430 -2.39 2.92 10.44
C VAL A 430 -3.84 2.47 10.41
N LEU A 431 -4.61 3.00 9.46
CA LEU A 431 -5.98 2.60 9.22
C LEU A 431 -6.07 1.10 8.86
N THR A 432 -5.11 0.65 8.06
CA THR A 432 -5.00 -0.74 7.62
C THR A 432 -4.45 -1.70 8.68
N ILE A 433 -3.80 -1.22 9.75
CA ILE A 433 -3.39 -2.10 10.86
C ILE A 433 -4.61 -2.60 11.63
N ALA A 434 -5.62 -1.76 11.84
CA ALA A 434 -6.86 -2.17 12.51
C ALA A 434 -7.50 -3.37 11.81
N ILE A 435 -7.44 -3.38 10.47
CA ILE A 435 -7.91 -4.48 9.63
C ILE A 435 -7.26 -5.81 10.01
N ILE A 436 -5.94 -5.81 10.14
CA ILE A 436 -5.16 -7.02 10.41
C ILE A 436 -5.40 -7.49 11.85
N LEU A 437 -5.45 -6.56 12.81
CA LEU A 437 -5.71 -6.88 14.22
C LEU A 437 -7.09 -7.50 14.41
N GLU A 438 -8.12 -6.95 13.77
CA GLU A 438 -9.48 -7.52 13.79
C GLU A 438 -9.51 -8.92 13.16
N ALA A 439 -8.80 -9.12 12.04
CA ALA A 439 -8.73 -10.41 11.35
C ALA A 439 -8.12 -11.54 12.21
N ILE A 440 -7.22 -11.21 13.15
CA ILE A 440 -6.62 -12.19 14.07
C ILE A 440 -7.23 -12.15 15.48
N GLY A 441 -8.23 -11.30 15.72
CA GLY A 441 -8.94 -11.17 17.00
C GLY A 441 -8.15 -10.46 18.10
N LEU A 442 -7.22 -9.56 17.75
CA LEU A 442 -6.48 -8.74 18.72
C LEU A 442 -7.19 -7.41 19.03
N PRO A 443 -7.08 -6.91 20.27
CA PRO A 443 -7.66 -5.62 20.65
C PRO A 443 -7.00 -4.47 19.88
N THR A 444 -7.82 -3.57 19.34
CA THR A 444 -7.35 -2.39 18.59
C THR A 444 -7.06 -1.17 19.47
N ASN A 445 -7.22 -1.30 20.80
CA ASN A 445 -6.95 -0.21 21.75
C ASN A 445 -5.47 0.21 21.75
N ASP A 446 -4.57 -0.71 21.43
CA ASP A 446 -3.11 -0.48 21.39
C ASP A 446 -2.64 0.12 20.07
N LEU A 447 -3.54 0.28 19.08
CA LEU A 447 -3.26 1.04 17.85
C LEU A 447 -2.84 2.47 18.16
N SER A 448 -3.34 2.99 19.29
CA SER A 448 -2.99 4.28 19.84
C SER A 448 -1.48 4.50 20.00
N LEU A 449 -0.77 3.47 20.48
CA LEU A 449 0.67 3.50 20.69
C LEU A 449 1.43 3.57 19.36
N ILE A 450 0.92 2.90 18.33
CA ILE A 450 1.47 2.94 16.98
C ILE A 450 1.26 4.31 16.34
N LEU A 451 0.05 4.89 16.44
CA LEU A 451 -0.27 6.23 15.92
C LEU A 451 0.70 7.30 16.45
N ALA A 452 1.13 7.19 17.71
CA ALA A 452 2.04 8.13 18.34
C ALA A 452 3.43 8.17 17.69
N VAL A 453 3.88 7.04 17.16
CA VAL A 453 5.20 6.87 16.55
C VAL A 453 5.15 6.74 15.03
N ASP A 454 3.95 6.61 14.45
CA ASP A 454 3.75 6.42 13.03
C ASP A 454 4.39 7.53 12.20
N TRP A 455 4.37 8.78 12.68
CA TRP A 455 4.94 9.90 11.94
C TRP A 455 6.40 9.67 11.50
N ILE A 456 7.24 8.99 12.29
CA ILE A 456 8.62 8.71 11.86
C ILE A 456 8.70 7.51 10.92
N VAL A 457 7.89 6.47 11.16
CA VAL A 457 7.93 5.21 10.42
C VAL A 457 7.27 5.35 9.04
N ASP A 458 6.20 6.14 8.93
CA ASP A 458 5.47 6.40 7.68
C ASP A 458 6.35 7.04 6.60
N ARG A 459 7.37 7.81 7.03
CA ARG A 459 8.37 8.41 6.13
C ARG A 459 9.21 7.36 5.42
N THR A 460 9.75 6.41 6.19
CA THR A 460 10.56 5.33 5.61
C THR A 460 9.70 4.33 4.84
N THR A 461 8.45 4.11 5.29
CA THR A 461 7.42 3.35 4.56
C THR A 461 7.21 3.92 3.15
N THR A 462 6.97 5.23 3.05
CA THR A 462 6.70 5.88 1.76
C THR A 462 7.91 5.78 0.82
N VAL A 463 9.12 5.96 1.34
CA VAL A 463 10.36 5.83 0.55
C VAL A 463 10.47 4.44 -0.08
N VAL A 464 10.24 3.38 0.68
CA VAL A 464 10.32 2.00 0.18
C VAL A 464 9.24 1.69 -0.84
N ASN A 465 8.02 2.22 -0.67
CA ASN A 465 6.95 2.07 -1.67
C ASN A 465 7.36 2.68 -3.02
N VAL A 466 7.82 3.94 -3.00
CA VAL A 466 8.27 4.66 -4.20
C VAL A 466 9.51 3.99 -4.83
N GLU A 467 10.42 3.47 -4.01
CA GLU A 467 11.58 2.72 -4.48
C GLU A 467 11.18 1.41 -5.21
N GLY A 468 10.26 0.64 -4.64
CA GLY A 468 9.74 -0.60 -5.23
C GLY A 468 9.10 -0.38 -6.59
N ASP A 469 8.32 0.69 -6.73
CA ASP A 469 7.68 1.12 -7.98
C ASP A 469 8.70 1.47 -9.07
N ALA A 470 9.74 2.23 -8.69
CA ALA A 470 10.79 2.63 -9.60
C ALA A 470 11.58 1.43 -10.13
N LEU A 471 11.99 0.55 -9.23
CA LEU A 471 12.75 -0.64 -9.59
C LEU A 471 11.90 -1.60 -10.44
N GLY A 472 10.60 -1.71 -10.15
CA GLY A 472 9.64 -2.44 -10.98
C GLY A 472 9.60 -1.90 -12.41
N ALA A 473 9.46 -0.58 -12.58
CA ALA A 473 9.49 0.04 -13.90
C ALA A 473 10.80 -0.22 -14.67
N GLY A 474 11.94 -0.19 -13.97
CA GLY A 474 13.26 -0.50 -14.55
C GLY A 474 13.40 -1.96 -14.98
N ILE A 475 12.95 -2.92 -14.15
CA ILE A 475 12.96 -4.36 -14.47
C ILE A 475 12.09 -4.62 -15.70
N LEU A 476 10.89 -4.05 -15.74
CA LEU A 476 9.97 -4.26 -16.86
C LEU A 476 10.50 -3.64 -18.16
N ASN A 477 11.17 -2.49 -18.10
CA ASN A 477 11.83 -1.91 -19.26
C ASN A 477 12.88 -2.86 -19.84
N TYR A 478 13.74 -3.40 -18.98
CA TYR A 478 14.78 -4.35 -19.40
C TYR A 478 14.19 -5.62 -20.03
N LEU A 479 13.15 -6.20 -19.41
CA LEU A 479 12.48 -7.38 -19.94
C LEU A 479 11.83 -7.11 -21.31
N ASN A 480 11.18 -5.95 -21.46
CA ASN A 480 10.58 -5.56 -22.74
C ASN A 480 11.63 -5.35 -23.84
N GLU A 481 12.75 -4.72 -23.53
CA GLU A 481 13.86 -4.55 -24.48
C GLU A 481 14.48 -5.88 -24.89
N LYS A 482 14.61 -6.83 -23.95
CA LYS A 482 15.09 -8.18 -24.23
C LYS A 482 14.14 -8.94 -25.16
N ASP A 483 12.84 -8.96 -24.83
CA ASP A 483 11.80 -9.60 -25.66
C ASP A 483 11.72 -8.94 -27.06
N LYS A 484 12.02 -7.64 -27.18
CA LYS A 484 12.09 -6.95 -28.48
C LYS A 484 13.31 -7.40 -29.29
N LYS A 485 14.49 -7.50 -28.67
CA LYS A 485 15.71 -7.95 -29.33
C LYS A 485 15.62 -9.40 -29.79
N GLU A 486 15.05 -10.28 -28.96
CA GLU A 486 14.83 -11.69 -29.30
C GLU A 486 13.90 -11.81 -30.54
N ARG A 487 12.76 -11.08 -30.55
CA ARG A 487 11.86 -11.06 -31.73
C ARG A 487 12.50 -10.48 -32.99
N GLU A 488 13.30 -9.41 -32.86
CA GLU A 488 14.04 -8.85 -34.00
C GLU A 488 15.07 -9.83 -34.57
N GLN A 489 15.66 -10.68 -33.71
CA GLN A 489 16.59 -11.71 -34.13
C GLN A 489 15.88 -12.86 -34.83
N GLU A 490 14.76 -13.35 -34.28
CA GLU A 490 13.91 -14.37 -34.92
C GLU A 490 13.41 -13.90 -36.30
N LEU A 491 12.96 -12.64 -36.42
CA LEU A 491 12.54 -12.05 -37.69
C LEU A 491 13.69 -12.00 -38.72
N LYS A 492 14.92 -11.73 -38.26
CA LYS A 492 16.10 -11.74 -39.14
C LYS A 492 16.47 -13.16 -39.57
N GLU A 493 16.39 -14.14 -38.67
CA GLU A 493 16.65 -15.55 -38.99
C GLU A 493 15.63 -16.09 -40.00
N VAL A 494 14.33 -15.85 -39.78
CA VAL A 494 13.27 -16.23 -40.73
C VAL A 494 13.43 -15.51 -42.08
N ALA A 495 13.82 -14.23 -42.09
CA ALA A 495 14.08 -13.51 -43.33
C ALA A 495 15.29 -14.08 -44.10
N VAL A 496 16.35 -14.50 -43.40
CA VAL A 496 17.52 -15.15 -44.01
C VAL A 496 17.16 -16.54 -44.56
N GLU A 497 16.38 -17.33 -43.83
CA GLU A 497 15.88 -18.64 -44.30
C GLU A 497 14.95 -18.50 -45.51
N ALA A 498 14.04 -17.53 -45.51
CA ALA A 498 13.16 -17.25 -46.64
C ALA A 498 13.95 -16.84 -47.90
N VAL A 499 14.98 -16.00 -47.74
CA VAL A 499 15.88 -15.62 -48.85
C VAL A 499 16.71 -16.82 -49.33
N ALA A 500 17.20 -17.66 -48.43
CA ALA A 500 17.93 -18.88 -48.79
C ALA A 500 17.05 -19.87 -49.58
N ASN A 501 15.80 -20.08 -49.13
CA ASN A 501 14.83 -20.92 -49.84
C ASN A 501 14.50 -20.35 -51.23
N SER A 502 14.27 -19.05 -51.37
CA SER A 502 13.99 -18.43 -52.68
C SER A 502 15.14 -18.59 -53.70
N LYS A 503 16.39 -18.57 -53.23
CA LYS A 503 17.57 -18.83 -54.08
C LYS A 503 17.67 -20.31 -54.44
N SER A 504 17.34 -21.21 -53.52
CA SER A 504 17.33 -22.65 -53.80
C SER A 504 16.26 -23.04 -54.82
N GLU A 505 15.06 -22.44 -54.78
CA GLU A 505 14.01 -22.64 -55.78
C GLU A 505 14.41 -22.10 -57.17
N ALA A 506 15.16 -20.99 -57.22
CA ALA A 506 15.71 -20.43 -58.46
C ALA A 506 16.82 -21.33 -59.07
N GLU A 507 17.61 -22.03 -58.25
CA GLU A 507 18.68 -22.93 -58.71
C GLU A 507 18.21 -24.36 -59.03
N THR A 508 16.99 -24.75 -58.65
CA THR A 508 16.48 -26.13 -58.80
C THR A 508 15.45 -26.32 -59.91
N SER A 509 15.21 -25.34 -60.78
CA SER A 509 14.21 -25.46 -61.85
C SER A 509 14.84 -25.50 -63.25
N PRO A 510 15.16 -26.70 -63.81
CA PRO A 510 15.65 -26.82 -65.18
C PRO A 510 14.53 -27.07 -66.21
N LEU A 511 13.30 -26.58 -66.00
CA LEU A 511 12.17 -27.03 -66.84
C LEU A 511 11.07 -26.00 -67.12
N VAL A 512 11.42 -24.78 -67.53
CA VAL A 512 10.52 -23.95 -68.35
C VAL A 512 11.31 -23.12 -69.38
N THR A 513 11.69 -23.76 -70.48
CA THR A 513 11.96 -23.08 -71.76
C THR A 513 11.35 -23.90 -72.88
N HIS A 514 10.20 -23.47 -73.41
CA HIS A 514 9.94 -23.31 -74.84
C HIS A 514 8.48 -22.90 -75.15
N LYS A 515 8.35 -21.98 -76.13
CA LYS A 515 7.18 -21.60 -76.97
C LYS A 515 6.13 -20.69 -76.31
N ASN A 516 5.69 -19.57 -76.89
CA ASN A 516 5.70 -19.08 -78.28
C ASN A 516 5.73 -17.53 -78.31
N ALA A 517 6.42 -16.98 -79.31
CA ALA A 517 6.16 -15.64 -79.81
C ALA A 517 5.17 -15.71 -80.98
N VAL A 518 4.44 -14.60 -81.18
CA VAL A 518 3.63 -14.18 -82.35
C VAL A 518 2.14 -14.57 -82.36
N SER A 519 1.27 -13.60 -82.09
CA SER A 519 0.41 -12.96 -83.12
C SER A 519 -0.46 -11.83 -82.55
N ASN A 520 -0.53 -10.73 -83.31
CA ASN A 520 -1.45 -9.60 -83.15
C ASN A 520 -2.91 -10.05 -83.26
N THR A 521 -3.84 -9.42 -82.51
CA THR A 521 -4.98 -8.60 -83.03
C THR A 521 -5.95 -8.19 -81.91
N SER A 522 -6.20 -6.87 -81.85
CA SER A 522 -7.44 -6.10 -81.57
C SER A 522 -8.66 -6.69 -80.82
N SER A 523 -9.31 -5.77 -80.06
CA SER A 523 -10.75 -5.69 -79.68
C SER A 523 -11.25 -6.76 -78.68
N THR A 524 -12.09 -6.54 -77.67
CA THR A 524 -13.04 -5.47 -77.28
C THR A 524 -13.61 -5.85 -75.89
N ALA A 525 -14.01 -4.85 -75.09
CA ALA A 525 -15.12 -4.80 -74.11
C ALA A 525 -15.54 -6.05 -73.28
N ASP A 526 -15.34 -5.95 -71.95
CA ASP A 526 -16.37 -5.87 -70.86
C ASP A 526 -17.46 -6.98 -70.70
N PRO A 527 -18.25 -7.03 -69.58
CA PRO A 527 -18.02 -7.87 -68.38
C PRO A 527 -19.20 -8.81 -68.02
N GLU A 528 -19.00 -9.80 -67.13
CA GLU A 528 -20.02 -10.55 -66.31
C GLU A 528 -19.32 -11.82 -65.74
N SER A 529 -19.63 -12.45 -64.60
CA SER A 529 -20.62 -12.32 -63.52
C SER A 529 -20.24 -13.32 -62.40
N LYS A 530 -20.46 -12.93 -61.13
CA LYS A 530 -20.93 -13.69 -59.93
C LYS A 530 -20.53 -15.17 -59.68
N GLU A 531 -20.05 -15.42 -58.45
CA GLU A 531 -20.59 -16.36 -57.40
C GLU A 531 -19.47 -16.62 -56.36
N SER A 532 -19.49 -16.12 -55.12
CA SER A 532 -20.26 -16.56 -53.93
C SER A 532 -20.19 -18.07 -53.65
N VAL A 533 -19.39 -18.51 -52.66
CA VAL A 533 -19.79 -19.51 -51.64
C VAL A 533 -18.92 -19.34 -50.36
N LEU A 534 -19.61 -19.10 -49.24
CA LEU A 534 -19.32 -19.36 -47.80
C LEU A 534 -18.08 -18.75 -47.12
#